data_AF-G4TZK3-F1
#
_entry.id   AF-G4TZK3-F1
#
_cell.length_a   1.000
_cell.length_b   1.000
_cell.length_c   1.000
_cell.angle_alpha   90.00
_cell.angle_beta   90.00
_cell.angle_gamma   90.00
#
_symmetry.space_group_name_H-M   'P 1'
#
loop_
_entity.id
_entity.type
_entity.pdbx_description
1 polymer ?
#
loop_
_entity_poly.entity_id
_entity_poly.type
_entity_poly.pdbx_seq_one_letter_code
_entity_poly.pdbx_strand_id
1 'polypeptide(L)'
;LDCVRTKSAAQLTDALNSTNTLGIAPFVDNTTLFSKSEYKSRGRAGKFAKIPLLTGTTDNEGDILVVDRTTNTLNETLSDLLTLSVFRCYDSQQSKYSSSLVSVYRYRYMAIFRALSPPPLRSWHASDQIVLFNAFPGLASAATEYLQKAWSAFVVNPSDGLLSLGWKKYNGPGSSTLVDIFNNSTDLQNPIQLEDPASFDSRCAGLGLGL
;
A
#
# COMPACT_ATOMS: atom_id res chain seq x y z
N LEU A 1 -31.88 7.10 16.23
CA LEU A 1 -31.35 7.98 15.16
C LEU A 1 -31.87 9.40 15.30
N ASP A 2 -33.17 9.60 15.57
CA ASP A 2 -33.77 10.94 15.61
C ASP A 2 -33.11 11.87 16.64
N CYS A 3 -32.78 11.38 17.84
CA CYS A 3 -32.01 12.15 18.83
C CYS A 3 -30.62 12.60 18.32
N VAL A 4 -29.92 11.75 17.55
CA VAL A 4 -28.59 12.06 17.01
C VAL A 4 -28.71 13.11 15.91
N ARG A 5 -29.76 13.05 15.08
CA ARG A 5 -30.02 13.99 13.99
C ARG A 5 -30.31 15.42 14.47
N THR A 6 -30.69 15.62 15.74
CA THR A 6 -30.87 16.96 16.29
C THR A 6 -29.57 17.59 16.81
N LYS A 7 -28.44 16.87 16.78
CA LYS A 7 -27.16 17.36 17.30
C LYS A 7 -26.33 18.00 16.19
N SER A 8 -25.60 19.05 16.54
CA SER A 8 -24.64 19.66 15.62
C SER A 8 -23.41 18.76 15.43
N ALA A 9 -22.66 18.98 14.36
CA ALA A 9 -21.40 18.27 14.13
C ALA A 9 -20.43 18.43 15.31
N ALA A 10 -20.35 19.62 15.91
CA ALA A 10 -19.51 19.86 17.08
C ALA A 10 -19.91 18.99 18.28
N GLN A 11 -21.22 18.89 18.57
CA GLN A 11 -21.72 18.05 19.66
C GLN A 11 -21.42 16.57 19.43
N LEU A 12 -21.45 16.11 18.18
CA LEU A 12 -21.10 14.74 17.82
C LEU A 12 -19.59 14.50 17.95
N THR A 13 -18.76 15.44 17.49
CA THR A 13 -17.30 15.38 17.65
C THR A 13 -16.89 15.38 19.12
N ASP A 14 -17.49 16.22 19.95
CA ASP A 14 -17.25 16.26 21.39
C ASP A 14 -17.62 14.93 22.05
N ALA A 15 -18.75 14.35 21.65
CA ALA A 15 -19.14 13.02 22.14
C ALA A 15 -18.11 11.95 21.77
N LEU A 16 -17.66 11.90 20.51
CA LEU A 16 -16.63 10.96 20.05
C LEU A 16 -15.31 11.11 20.81
N ASN A 17 -14.87 12.36 21.04
CA ASN A 17 -13.68 12.66 21.83
C ASN A 17 -13.84 12.19 23.28
N SER A 18 -14.98 12.45 23.90
CA SER A 18 -15.26 12.06 25.29
C SER A 18 -15.29 10.55 25.51
N THR A 19 -15.66 9.78 24.48
CA THR A 19 -15.67 8.32 24.50
C THR A 19 -14.39 7.71 23.95
N ASN A 20 -13.36 8.53 23.70
CA ASN A 20 -12.09 8.12 23.08
C ASN A 20 -12.28 7.31 21.79
N THR A 21 -13.33 7.65 21.02
CA THR A 21 -13.67 6.99 19.77
C THR A 21 -12.87 7.65 18.65
N LEU A 22 -11.82 6.97 18.20
CA LEU A 22 -10.83 7.48 17.24
C LEU A 22 -11.37 7.65 15.80
N GLY A 23 -12.59 7.19 15.53
CA GLY A 23 -13.27 7.39 14.25
C GLY A 23 -14.46 6.47 14.04
N ILE A 24 -15.19 6.71 12.94
CA ILE A 24 -16.26 5.84 12.45
C ILE A 24 -15.72 5.13 11.21
N ALA A 25 -15.59 3.80 11.29
CA ALA A 25 -15.13 2.98 10.17
C ALA A 25 -16.32 2.44 9.36
N PRO A 26 -16.13 2.10 8.08
CA PRO A 26 -17.12 1.34 7.32
C PRO A 26 -17.54 0.05 8.04
N PHE A 27 -18.82 -0.31 7.93
CA PHE A 27 -19.39 -1.52 8.50
C PHE A 27 -19.89 -2.48 7.40
N VAL A 28 -19.87 -3.79 7.67
CA VAL A 28 -20.33 -4.81 6.72
C VAL A 28 -21.84 -4.71 6.51
N ASP A 29 -22.24 -4.10 5.41
CA ASP A 29 -23.63 -3.91 5.00
C ASP A 29 -24.08 -4.94 3.93
N ASN A 30 -23.17 -5.82 3.50
CA ASN A 30 -23.36 -6.79 2.41
C ASN A 30 -23.80 -6.16 1.08
N THR A 31 -23.50 -4.87 0.88
CA THR A 31 -23.81 -4.12 -0.33
C THR A 31 -22.57 -3.41 -0.85
N THR A 32 -21.98 -2.55 -0.01
CA THR A 32 -20.76 -1.81 -0.30
C THR A 32 -19.54 -2.41 0.39
N LEU A 33 -19.72 -2.99 1.58
CA LEU A 33 -18.70 -3.68 2.34
C LEU A 33 -19.14 -5.11 2.68
N PHE A 34 -18.25 -6.06 2.46
CA PHE A 34 -18.53 -7.49 2.66
C PHE A 34 -17.65 -8.08 3.78
N SER A 35 -18.02 -9.25 4.27
CA SER A 35 -17.15 -10.00 5.18
C SER A 35 -15.86 -10.45 4.47
N LYS A 36 -14.82 -10.78 5.24
CA LYS A 36 -13.54 -11.28 4.69
C LYS A 36 -13.74 -12.55 3.83
N SER A 37 -14.60 -13.47 4.25
CA SER A 37 -14.88 -14.70 3.49
C SER A 37 -15.57 -14.41 2.17
N GLU A 38 -16.49 -13.44 2.15
CA GLU A 38 -17.18 -13.03 0.93
C GLU A 38 -16.23 -12.30 -0.04
N TYR A 39 -15.32 -11.44 0.44
CA TYR A 39 -14.27 -10.87 -0.42
C TYR A 39 -13.38 -11.95 -1.06
N LYS A 40 -12.96 -12.97 -0.29
CA LYS A 40 -12.19 -14.10 -0.84
C LYS A 40 -13.01 -14.88 -1.89
N SER A 41 -14.30 -15.12 -1.63
CA SER A 41 -15.21 -15.79 -2.57
C SER A 41 -15.34 -15.01 -3.88
N ARG A 42 -15.58 -13.69 -3.80
CA ARG A 42 -15.69 -12.80 -4.96
C ARG A 42 -14.40 -12.70 -5.75
N GLY A 43 -13.26 -12.58 -5.07
CA GLY A 43 -11.94 -12.55 -5.69
C GLY A 43 -11.68 -13.81 -6.52
N ARG A 44 -11.92 -15.00 -5.94
CA ARG A 44 -11.79 -16.29 -6.66
C ARG A 44 -12.76 -16.43 -7.83
N ALA A 45 -13.97 -15.88 -7.71
CA ALA A 45 -14.99 -15.92 -8.74
C ALA A 45 -14.85 -14.81 -9.80
N GLY A 46 -13.85 -13.94 -9.71
CA GLY A 46 -13.71 -12.82 -10.66
C GLY A 46 -14.81 -11.75 -10.53
N LYS A 47 -15.51 -11.68 -9.38
CA LYS A 47 -16.63 -10.76 -9.13
C LYS A 47 -16.13 -9.40 -8.61
N PHE A 48 -15.30 -8.75 -9.41
CA PHE A 48 -14.76 -7.42 -9.18
C PHE A 48 -14.63 -6.66 -10.52
N ALA A 49 -14.33 -5.37 -10.47
CA ALA A 49 -14.18 -4.55 -11.68
C ALA A 49 -13.01 -5.05 -12.55
N LYS A 50 -13.27 -5.33 -13.83
CA LYS A 50 -12.28 -5.84 -14.78
C LYS A 50 -11.53 -4.69 -15.46
N ILE A 51 -10.83 -3.90 -14.66
CA ILE A 51 -9.99 -2.79 -15.11
C ILE A 51 -8.54 -3.05 -14.73
N PRO A 52 -7.53 -2.60 -15.51
CA PRO A 52 -6.14 -2.76 -15.12
C PRO A 52 -5.85 -2.12 -13.76
N LEU A 53 -4.89 -2.69 -13.03
CA LEU A 53 -4.59 -2.35 -11.64
C LEU A 53 -3.11 -2.00 -11.49
N LEU A 54 -2.82 -0.82 -10.94
CA LEU A 54 -1.54 -0.49 -10.33
C LEU A 54 -1.73 -0.50 -8.81
N THR A 55 -0.98 -1.33 -8.10
CA THR A 55 -1.09 -1.50 -6.64
C THR A 55 0.27 -1.76 -6.03
N GLY A 56 0.41 -1.55 -4.73
CA GLY A 56 1.65 -1.81 -4.02
C GLY A 56 1.60 -1.37 -2.57
N THR A 57 2.72 -1.58 -1.90
CA THR A 57 2.94 -1.18 -0.51
C THR A 57 4.31 -0.54 -0.35
N THR A 58 4.52 0.21 0.72
CA THR A 58 5.88 0.49 1.18
C THR A 58 6.47 -0.76 1.84
N ASP A 59 7.79 -0.82 2.04
CA ASP A 59 8.41 -2.01 2.62
C ASP A 59 8.09 -2.19 4.11
N ASN A 60 7.93 -1.07 4.83
CA ASN A 60 7.76 -1.02 6.28
C ASN A 60 6.55 -0.16 6.69
N GLU A 61 5.40 -0.42 6.08
CA GLU A 61 4.11 0.27 6.31
C GLU A 61 3.86 0.59 7.80
N GLY A 62 4.09 -0.38 8.69
CA GLY A 62 3.80 -0.27 10.11
C GLY A 62 4.64 0.75 10.90
N ASP A 63 5.76 1.25 10.37
CA ASP A 63 6.76 1.98 11.17
C ASP A 63 6.16 3.24 11.81
N ILE A 64 5.46 4.05 11.03
CA ILE A 64 4.85 5.29 11.51
C ILE A 64 3.70 5.05 12.50
N LEU A 65 3.12 3.85 12.50
CA LEU A 65 2.00 3.46 13.35
C LEU A 65 2.46 3.02 14.75
N VAL A 66 3.74 2.66 14.91
CA VAL A 66 4.27 2.06 16.15
C VAL A 66 5.51 2.75 16.69
N VAL A 67 6.01 3.78 16.01
CA VAL A 67 7.13 4.59 16.51
C VAL A 67 6.72 5.33 17.78
N ASP A 68 7.55 5.20 18.82
CA ASP A 68 7.43 6.03 20.01
C ASP A 68 8.14 7.35 19.76
N ARG A 69 7.35 8.42 19.62
CA ARG A 69 7.85 9.78 19.34
C ARG A 69 8.53 10.43 20.53
N THR A 70 8.27 9.97 21.75
CA THR A 70 8.90 10.49 22.97
C THR A 70 10.30 9.93 23.14
N THR A 71 10.47 8.62 22.90
CA THR A 71 11.77 7.95 23.05
C THR A 71 12.56 7.86 21.74
N ASN A 72 11.95 8.20 20.61
CA ASN A 72 12.47 8.00 19.25
C ASN A 72 12.89 6.55 18.99
N THR A 73 12.07 5.59 19.44
CA THR A 73 12.31 4.16 19.28
C THR A 73 11.24 3.50 18.42
N LEU A 74 11.61 2.40 17.75
CA LEU A 74 10.72 1.65 16.86
C LEU A 74 10.59 0.21 17.35
N ASN A 75 9.35 -0.25 17.56
CA ASN A 75 9.05 -1.66 17.75
C ASN A 75 8.94 -2.35 16.39
N GLU A 76 10.08 -2.73 15.81
CA GLU A 76 10.16 -3.33 14.48
C GLU A 76 9.31 -4.61 14.37
N THR A 77 9.28 -5.45 15.41
CA THR A 77 8.45 -6.66 15.42
C THR A 77 6.97 -6.35 15.23
N LEU A 78 6.45 -5.34 15.93
CA LEU A 78 5.06 -4.92 15.78
C LEU A 78 4.84 -4.24 14.42
N SER A 79 5.78 -3.42 13.97
CA SER A 79 5.73 -2.78 12.64
C SER A 79 5.63 -3.81 11.52
N ASP A 80 6.49 -4.83 11.54
CA ASP A 80 6.53 -5.87 10.53
C ASP A 80 5.24 -6.72 10.55
N LEU A 81 4.68 -6.98 11.74
CA LEU A 81 3.40 -7.67 11.86
C LEU A 81 2.24 -6.85 11.27
N LEU A 82 2.19 -5.53 11.52
CA LEU A 82 1.19 -4.65 10.93
C LEU A 82 1.37 -4.55 9.42
N THR A 83 2.60 -4.39 8.96
CA THR A 83 2.96 -4.36 7.54
C THR A 83 2.42 -5.59 6.81
N LEU A 84 2.61 -6.78 7.38
CA LEU A 84 2.09 -8.02 6.81
C LEU A 84 0.55 -8.09 6.90
N SER A 85 0.00 -7.92 8.10
CA SER A 85 -1.39 -8.27 8.40
C SER A 85 -2.42 -7.24 7.92
N VAL A 86 -2.03 -5.99 7.72
CA VAL A 86 -2.92 -4.89 7.34
C VAL A 86 -2.72 -4.47 5.88
N PHE A 87 -1.51 -4.60 5.34
CA PHE A 87 -1.17 -4.06 4.02
C PHE A 87 -0.75 -5.17 3.05
N ARG A 88 0.47 -5.70 3.19
CA ARG A 88 1.14 -6.55 2.20
C ARG A 88 0.31 -7.77 1.78
N CYS A 89 -0.28 -8.49 2.74
CA CYS A 89 -0.99 -9.73 2.43
C CYS A 89 -2.34 -9.51 1.75
N TYR A 90 -2.98 -8.34 1.95
CA TYR A 90 -4.19 -7.99 1.19
C TYR A 90 -3.84 -7.53 -0.22
N ASP A 91 -2.77 -6.76 -0.40
CA ASP A 91 -2.24 -6.37 -1.71
C ASP A 91 -1.82 -7.60 -2.55
N SER A 92 -1.14 -8.58 -1.94
CA SER A 92 -0.79 -9.85 -2.57
C SER A 92 -2.04 -10.62 -3.06
N GLN A 93 -3.06 -10.74 -2.21
CA GLN A 93 -4.32 -11.39 -2.58
C GLN A 93 -5.03 -10.66 -3.72
N GLN A 94 -5.14 -9.33 -3.67
CA GLN A 94 -5.77 -8.53 -4.72
C GLN A 94 -5.05 -8.68 -6.05
N SER A 95 -3.72 -8.60 -6.03
CA SER A 95 -2.87 -8.76 -7.21
C SER A 95 -3.07 -10.12 -7.85
N LYS A 96 -3.10 -11.20 -7.06
CA LYS A 96 -3.33 -12.56 -7.55
C LYS A 96 -4.71 -12.77 -8.14
N TYR A 97 -5.78 -12.27 -7.50
CA TYR A 97 -7.12 -12.40 -8.08
C TYR A 97 -7.21 -11.62 -9.40
N SER A 98 -6.69 -10.39 -9.42
CA SER A 98 -6.81 -9.48 -10.56
C SER A 98 -5.99 -9.94 -11.77
N SER A 99 -4.78 -10.48 -11.58
CA SER A 99 -3.86 -10.81 -12.68
C SER A 99 -4.35 -11.93 -13.59
N SER A 100 -5.32 -12.73 -13.14
CA SER A 100 -5.97 -13.74 -13.97
C SER A 100 -6.95 -13.16 -15.00
N LEU A 101 -7.36 -11.89 -14.85
CA LEU A 101 -8.43 -11.26 -15.65
C LEU A 101 -8.01 -9.93 -16.30
N VAL A 102 -7.04 -9.22 -15.71
CA VAL A 102 -6.63 -7.88 -16.14
C VAL A 102 -5.12 -7.69 -16.02
N SER A 103 -4.60 -6.65 -16.68
CA SER A 103 -3.19 -6.26 -16.47
C SER A 103 -3.01 -5.72 -15.05
N VAL A 104 -2.06 -6.28 -14.31
CA VAL A 104 -1.71 -5.85 -12.95
C VAL A 104 -0.25 -5.43 -12.95
N TYR A 105 0.05 -4.32 -12.30
CA TYR A 105 1.40 -3.87 -11.97
C TYR A 105 1.48 -3.75 -10.46
N ARG A 106 2.38 -4.53 -9.86
CA ARG A 106 2.53 -4.59 -8.41
C ARG A 106 3.90 -4.07 -8.01
N TYR A 107 3.95 -3.12 -7.08
CA TYR A 107 5.20 -2.53 -6.60
C TYR A 107 5.41 -2.70 -5.10
N ARG A 108 6.69 -2.60 -4.70
CA ARG A 108 7.15 -2.42 -3.32
C ARG A 108 8.04 -1.18 -3.29
N TYR A 109 7.61 -0.14 -2.59
CA TYR A 109 8.42 1.07 -2.43
C TYR A 109 9.39 0.92 -1.25
N MET A 110 10.68 1.09 -1.50
CA MET A 110 11.74 0.81 -0.53
C MET A 110 12.58 2.03 -0.15
N ALA A 111 12.27 3.21 -0.69
CA ALA A 111 13.14 4.35 -0.50
C ALA A 111 13.13 4.88 0.94
N ILE A 112 14.34 5.19 1.44
CA ILE A 112 14.60 5.82 2.73
C ILE A 112 15.33 7.14 2.44
N PHE A 113 14.56 8.17 2.12
CA PHE A 113 15.10 9.53 2.03
C PHE A 113 15.17 10.12 3.43
N ARG A 114 16.37 10.38 3.96
CA ARG A 114 16.56 10.82 5.37
C ARG A 114 15.73 12.05 5.78
N ALA A 115 15.44 12.95 4.84
CA ALA A 115 14.59 14.10 5.09
C ALA A 115 13.14 13.69 5.42
N LEU A 116 12.65 12.62 4.79
CA LEU A 116 11.30 12.07 4.92
C LEU A 116 11.20 10.94 5.96
N SER A 117 12.25 10.12 6.05
CA SER A 117 12.37 8.96 6.95
C SER A 117 13.58 9.14 7.87
N PRO A 118 13.52 10.06 8.85
CA PRO A 118 14.57 10.17 9.86
C PRO A 118 14.61 8.89 10.72
N PRO A 119 15.80 8.43 11.17
CA PRO A 119 15.90 7.27 12.05
C PRO A 119 15.03 7.42 13.30
N PRO A 120 14.29 6.38 13.71
CA PRO A 120 14.41 4.99 13.25
C PRO A 120 13.50 4.59 12.06
N LEU A 121 12.80 5.53 11.41
CA LEU A 121 11.84 5.21 10.36
C LEU A 121 12.51 4.67 9.09
N ARG A 122 11.93 3.59 8.53
CA ARG A 122 12.32 3.02 7.23
C ARG A 122 11.37 3.54 6.13
N SER A 123 10.94 2.70 5.18
CA SER A 123 9.94 3.08 4.17
C SER A 123 8.52 2.90 4.73
N TRP A 124 8.07 3.92 5.46
CA TRP A 124 6.85 3.89 6.26
C TRP A 124 5.59 4.22 5.44
N HIS A 125 4.41 3.92 6.00
CA HIS A 125 3.11 4.06 5.31
C HIS A 125 2.89 5.42 4.66
N ALA A 126 2.57 5.44 3.36
CA ALA A 126 2.35 6.65 2.54
C ALA A 126 3.61 7.49 2.22
N SER A 127 4.81 7.03 2.58
CA SER A 127 6.05 7.74 2.20
C SER A 127 6.25 7.81 0.67
N ASP A 128 5.80 6.80 -0.07
CA ASP A 128 5.78 6.78 -1.53
C ASP A 128 4.88 7.87 -2.13
N GLN A 129 3.70 8.10 -1.52
CA GLN A 129 2.77 9.15 -1.93
C GLN A 129 3.36 10.53 -1.72
N ILE A 130 4.06 10.75 -0.60
CA ILE A 130 4.72 12.03 -0.33
C ILE A 130 5.77 12.34 -1.40
N VAL A 131 6.52 11.33 -1.85
CA VAL A 131 7.48 11.49 -2.95
C VAL A 131 6.75 11.72 -4.29
N LEU A 132 5.73 10.93 -4.61
CA LEU A 132 4.94 11.06 -5.83
C LEU A 132 4.36 12.48 -6.01
N PHE A 133 3.81 13.06 -4.93
CA PHE A 133 3.20 14.38 -4.95
C PHE A 133 4.18 15.54 -4.68
N ASN A 134 5.48 15.24 -4.52
CA ASN A 134 6.49 16.23 -4.15
C ASN A 134 6.10 17.06 -2.91
N ALA A 135 5.47 16.42 -1.93
CA ALA A 135 4.80 17.10 -0.82
C ALA A 135 5.75 17.40 0.37
N PHE A 136 7.06 17.26 0.18
CA PHE A 136 8.05 17.45 1.24
C PHE A 136 9.34 18.11 0.68
N PRO A 137 9.89 19.13 1.37
CA PRO A 137 11.09 19.82 0.90
C PRO A 137 12.34 18.92 0.95
N GLY A 138 13.26 19.10 0.01
CA GLY A 138 14.55 18.40 0.00
C GLY A 138 14.50 16.97 -0.53
N LEU A 139 13.38 16.55 -1.12
CA LEU A 139 13.33 15.32 -1.90
C LEU A 139 14.11 15.46 -3.21
N ALA A 140 14.78 14.38 -3.63
CA ALA A 140 15.50 14.36 -4.89
C ALA A 140 14.53 14.42 -6.07
N SER A 141 14.67 15.41 -6.95
CA SER A 141 13.75 15.61 -8.08
C SER A 141 13.64 14.37 -8.97
N ALA A 142 14.75 13.66 -9.19
CA ALA A 142 14.77 12.42 -9.98
C ALA A 142 13.83 11.33 -9.43
N ALA A 143 13.67 11.23 -8.11
CA ALA A 143 12.78 10.25 -7.50
C ALA A 143 11.30 10.62 -7.75
N THR A 144 10.96 11.89 -7.52
CA THR A 144 9.64 12.47 -7.79
C THR A 144 9.27 12.33 -9.27
N GLU A 145 10.17 12.75 -10.17
CA GLU A 145 9.99 12.68 -11.63
C GLU A 145 9.75 11.25 -12.10
N TYR A 146 10.50 10.28 -11.55
CA TYR A 146 10.31 8.87 -11.88
C TYR A 146 8.92 8.36 -11.47
N LEU A 147 8.49 8.59 -10.21
CA LEU A 147 7.17 8.16 -9.75
C LEU A 147 6.05 8.83 -10.54
N GLN A 148 6.14 10.14 -10.79
CA GLN A 148 5.16 10.86 -11.60
C GLN A 148 5.10 10.34 -13.04
N LYS A 149 6.25 10.02 -13.64
CA LYS A 149 6.32 9.40 -14.96
C LYS A 149 5.67 8.02 -14.97
N ALA A 150 5.93 7.19 -13.97
CA ALA A 150 5.33 5.86 -13.85
C ALA A 150 3.80 5.93 -13.69
N TRP A 151 3.30 6.75 -12.77
CA TRP A 151 1.86 6.94 -12.58
C TRP A 151 1.20 7.53 -13.84
N SER A 152 1.83 8.50 -14.48
CA SER A 152 1.31 9.08 -15.73
C SER A 152 1.28 8.06 -16.86
N ALA A 153 2.32 7.22 -17.00
CA ALA A 153 2.36 6.16 -18.00
C ALA A 153 1.22 5.15 -17.80
N PHE A 154 0.93 4.78 -16.55
CA PHE A 154 -0.22 3.94 -16.22
C PHE A 154 -1.55 4.65 -16.49
N VAL A 155 -1.73 5.91 -16.09
CA VAL A 155 -2.99 6.64 -16.30
C VAL A 155 -3.30 6.80 -17.80
N VAL A 156 -2.30 7.10 -18.62
CA VAL A 156 -2.46 7.28 -20.08
C VAL A 156 -2.68 5.94 -20.79
N ASN A 157 -1.97 4.90 -20.40
CA ASN A 157 -2.12 3.56 -20.95
C ASN A 157 -2.05 2.51 -19.83
N PRO A 158 -3.18 2.18 -19.19
CA PRO A 158 -3.18 1.32 -18.00
C PRO A 158 -2.90 -0.15 -18.32
N SER A 159 -2.99 -0.54 -19.59
CA SER A 159 -2.67 -1.90 -20.03
C SER A 159 -1.18 -2.11 -20.24
N ASP A 160 -0.48 -1.16 -20.87
CA ASP A 160 0.90 -1.39 -21.35
C ASP A 160 1.88 -0.24 -21.09
N GLY A 161 1.42 0.93 -20.63
CA GLY A 161 2.25 2.14 -20.52
C GLY A 161 3.49 1.96 -19.65
N LEU A 162 3.36 1.22 -18.55
CA LEU A 162 4.47 0.92 -17.62
C LEU A 162 5.54 0.00 -18.23
N LEU A 163 5.23 -0.76 -19.30
CA LEU A 163 6.23 -1.61 -19.97
C LEU A 163 7.39 -0.78 -20.55
N SER A 164 7.11 0.46 -20.97
CA SER A 164 8.13 1.39 -21.47
C SER A 164 9.15 1.83 -20.41
N LEU A 165 8.81 1.63 -19.13
CA LEU A 165 9.67 1.92 -17.97
C LEU A 165 10.34 0.66 -17.41
N GLY A 166 10.24 -0.47 -18.11
CA GLY A 166 10.83 -1.75 -17.68
C GLY A 166 10.00 -2.53 -16.67
N TRP A 167 8.84 -2.02 -16.23
CA TRP A 167 7.94 -2.77 -15.37
C TRP A 167 7.42 -4.00 -16.09
N LYS A 168 7.05 -5.04 -15.32
CA LYS A 168 6.40 -6.23 -15.83
C LYS A 168 4.99 -6.33 -15.28
N LYS A 169 4.09 -6.93 -16.07
CA LYS A 169 2.78 -7.31 -15.58
C LYS A 169 2.97 -8.42 -14.55
N TYR A 170 2.36 -8.25 -13.38
CA TYR A 170 2.43 -9.19 -12.28
C TYR A 170 1.92 -10.57 -12.72
N ASN A 171 2.73 -11.60 -12.50
CA ASN A 171 2.43 -12.98 -12.89
C ASN A 171 2.60 -13.99 -11.75
N GLY A 172 2.57 -13.53 -10.49
CA GLY A 172 2.59 -14.40 -9.31
C GLY A 172 3.95 -15.03 -8.99
N PRO A 173 3.98 -15.94 -7.99
CA PRO A 173 5.19 -16.64 -7.55
C PRO A 173 5.91 -17.38 -8.68
N GLY A 174 7.24 -17.39 -8.66
CA GLY A 174 8.06 -17.99 -9.72
C GLY A 174 8.29 -17.05 -10.91
N SER A 175 7.88 -15.78 -10.80
CA SER A 175 8.06 -14.78 -11.86
C SER A 175 8.68 -13.51 -11.31
N SER A 176 9.73 -12.98 -11.95
CA SER A 176 10.33 -11.69 -11.57
C SER A 176 9.46 -10.53 -12.05
N THR A 177 8.34 -10.29 -11.36
CA THR A 177 7.32 -9.32 -11.76
C THR A 177 6.86 -8.38 -10.65
N LEU A 178 7.33 -8.56 -9.41
CA LEU A 178 7.23 -7.52 -8.39
C LEU A 178 8.23 -6.42 -8.71
N VAL A 179 7.79 -5.16 -8.70
CA VAL A 179 8.64 -4.00 -8.99
C VAL A 179 9.09 -3.36 -7.68
N ASP A 180 10.32 -3.61 -7.29
CA ASP A 180 10.96 -2.91 -6.17
C ASP A 180 11.37 -1.52 -6.64
N ILE A 181 10.77 -0.48 -6.08
CA ILE A 181 11.08 0.91 -6.42
C ILE A 181 12.07 1.46 -5.39
N PHE A 182 13.19 2.01 -5.88
CA PHE A 182 14.25 2.62 -5.09
C PHE A 182 14.81 1.72 -3.97
N ASN A 183 15.02 0.43 -4.28
CA ASN A 183 15.67 -0.52 -3.37
C ASN A 183 17.02 -0.01 -2.84
N ASN A 184 17.74 0.78 -3.65
CA ASN A 184 18.84 1.63 -3.24
C ASN A 184 18.45 3.11 -3.44
N SER A 185 18.15 3.80 -2.35
CA SER A 185 17.72 5.22 -2.40
C SER A 185 18.80 6.20 -2.86
N THR A 186 20.04 5.74 -3.01
CA THR A 186 21.15 6.55 -3.56
C THR A 186 21.36 6.36 -5.06
N ASP A 187 20.86 5.27 -5.64
CA ASP A 187 20.92 5.00 -7.09
C ASP A 187 19.56 5.28 -7.74
N LEU A 188 19.30 6.56 -8.01
CA LEU A 188 18.07 6.99 -8.69
C LEU A 188 18.12 6.79 -10.21
N GLN A 189 19.26 6.40 -10.77
CA GLN A 189 19.40 6.13 -12.21
C GLN A 189 18.88 4.72 -12.56
N ASN A 190 18.92 3.80 -11.61
CA ASN A 190 18.32 2.46 -11.70
C ASN A 190 17.15 2.36 -10.70
N PRO A 191 16.03 3.06 -10.96
CA PRO A 191 14.99 3.28 -9.96
C PRO A 191 14.17 2.03 -9.64
N ILE A 192 14.32 0.95 -10.43
CA ILE A 192 13.61 -0.30 -10.19
C ILE A 192 14.49 -1.54 -10.31
N GLN A 193 14.10 -2.55 -9.54
CA GLN A 193 14.50 -3.94 -9.71
C GLN A 193 13.26 -4.83 -9.79
N LEU A 194 13.38 -5.95 -10.51
CA LEU A 194 12.33 -6.97 -10.55
C LEU A 194 12.67 -8.09 -9.57
N GLU A 195 11.73 -8.44 -8.70
CA GLU A 195 11.84 -9.54 -7.73
C GLU A 195 10.73 -10.59 -7.98
N ASP A 196 10.99 -11.82 -7.56
CA ASP A 196 9.93 -12.82 -7.42
C ASP A 196 9.04 -12.46 -6.22
N PRO A 197 7.71 -12.25 -6.39
CA PRO A 197 6.85 -11.92 -5.26
C PRO A 197 6.80 -12.99 -4.17
N ALA A 198 7.25 -14.22 -4.44
CA ALA A 198 7.29 -15.31 -3.45
C ALA A 198 8.13 -14.98 -2.22
N SER A 199 9.29 -14.32 -2.38
CA SER A 199 10.14 -13.91 -1.26
C SER A 199 9.44 -12.88 -0.39
N PHE A 200 8.89 -11.84 -1.02
CA PHE A 200 8.20 -10.73 -0.39
C PHE A 200 6.93 -11.16 0.36
N ASP A 201 6.17 -12.09 -0.20
CA ASP A 201 4.88 -12.58 0.32
C ASP A 201 5.01 -13.83 1.21
N SER A 202 6.21 -14.39 1.38
CA SER A 202 6.46 -15.69 2.05
C SER A 202 5.79 -15.83 3.42
N ARG A 203 5.67 -14.73 4.18
CA ARG A 203 5.07 -14.72 5.52
C ARG A 203 3.56 -14.58 5.56
N CYS A 204 2.90 -14.33 4.42
CA CYS A 204 1.45 -14.16 4.38
C CYS A 204 0.71 -15.45 4.71
N ALA A 205 1.19 -16.61 4.24
CA ALA A 205 0.58 -17.91 4.52
C ALA A 205 0.48 -18.19 6.03
N GLY A 206 1.51 -17.80 6.80
CA GLY A 206 1.55 -17.96 8.26
C GLY A 206 0.48 -17.17 9.03
N LEU A 207 -0.14 -16.16 8.40
CA LEU A 207 -1.21 -15.34 9.00
C LEU A 207 -2.62 -15.78 8.59
N GLY A 208 -2.77 -16.83 7.77
CA GLY A 208 -4.07 -17.18 7.15
C GLY A 208 -4.60 -16.08 6.20
N LEU A 209 -3.74 -15.11 5.88
CA LEU A 209 -3.95 -13.99 4.96
C LEU A 209 -3.18 -14.19 3.65
N GLY A 210 -2.32 -15.20 3.58
CA GLY A 210 -1.85 -15.79 2.33
C GLY A 210 -2.91 -16.73 1.76
N LEU A 211 -2.71 -17.12 0.51
CA LEU A 211 -3.45 -18.23 -0.10
C LEU A 211 -2.74 -19.55 0.18
#